data_AF-A0A168PRZ1-F1
#
_entry.id   AF-A0A168PRZ1-F1
#
_cell.length_a   1.000
_cell.length_b   1.000
_cell.length_c   1.000
_cell.angle_alpha   90.00
_cell.angle_beta   90.00
_cell.angle_gamma   90.00
#
_symmetry.space_group_name_H-M   'P 1'
#
loop_
_entity.id
_entity.type
_entity.pdbx_description
1 polymer ?
#
loop_
_entity_poly.entity_id
_entity_poly.type
_entity_poly.pdbx_seq_one_letter_code
_entity_poly.pdbx_strand_id
1 'polypeptide(L)'
;MASSSNPSTEPIPNDPKAQALTAYRKRLLEHRELDAQLKDARLSLKSLDNDFDKTESDISALQSVGQVIGEMLKQIDDERYIVKNTSGPRYVVGCRPTIDKEKLKQGARVALDMTTLTIMRVLPREVDPLVYNMSVEDPGDISFAGIGGLGEQIRELREVIELPLMNPELFLRVGVKPPKGVLLYGPPGTGKTLLAKAVASTLQVNFLKVVSSAIVDKYIGESARLIREMFGYAKEHEPCIIFMDEIDAIGGRRFSEGTSADREIQRTLMELLNQMDGFDYLGQTKLIMATNRPDTLDPALLRPGRLDRKIEIPLPNEQGRLEILKIHAGTITKHGDIDYEAIVKLSDGFNGADLRNVCTESGMFAIREERDYCVQEDFMKAVRKVQDMKKLETKMDYDKV
;
A
#
# COMPACT_ATOMS: atom_id res chain seq x y z
N MET A 1 -81.19 -1.49 8.57
CA MET A 1 -81.36 -2.26 9.81
C MET A 1 -80.04 -2.12 10.59
N ALA A 2 -79.91 -1.54 11.78
CA ALA A 2 -80.80 -1.18 12.88
C ALA A 2 -80.25 0.16 13.46
N SER A 3 -81.03 1.25 13.45
CA SER A 3 -81.81 1.80 14.57
C SER A 3 -81.01 2.31 15.79
N SER A 4 -81.15 3.63 16.02
CA SER A 4 -81.24 4.33 17.32
C SER A 4 -80.03 4.22 18.28
N SER A 5 -79.36 5.30 18.66
CA SER A 5 -79.98 6.45 19.34
C SER A 5 -78.96 7.60 19.46
N ASN A 6 -79.30 8.77 18.91
CA ASN A 6 -78.72 10.04 19.36
C ASN A 6 -79.48 10.47 20.62
N PRO A 7 -78.82 10.81 21.73
CA PRO A 7 -79.43 11.66 22.74
C PRO A 7 -79.39 13.12 22.26
N SER A 8 -80.54 13.75 22.37
CA SER A 8 -80.89 15.12 22.05
C SER A 8 -80.08 16.17 22.82
N THR A 9 -79.60 17.17 22.08
CA THR A 9 -79.51 18.60 22.43
C THR A 9 -79.05 18.99 23.85
N GLU A 10 -77.79 19.40 23.93
CA GLU A 10 -77.42 20.64 24.62
C GLU A 10 -76.77 21.58 23.58
N PRO A 11 -77.30 22.79 23.33
CA PRO A 11 -76.59 23.80 22.55
C PRO A 11 -75.54 24.44 23.46
N ILE A 12 -74.31 23.95 23.39
CA ILE A 12 -73.16 24.64 23.98
C ILE A 12 -73.00 25.98 23.23
N PRO A 13 -72.70 27.08 23.94
CA PRO A 13 -73.09 28.44 23.56
C PRO A 13 -72.43 28.91 22.27
N ASN A 14 -72.98 29.96 21.70
CA ASN A 14 -72.35 30.79 20.68
C ASN A 14 -71.13 31.49 21.32
N ASP A 15 -70.11 30.72 21.70
CA ASP A 15 -68.95 31.18 22.43
C ASP A 15 -68.08 31.95 21.42
N PRO A 16 -67.96 33.29 21.57
CA PRO A 16 -67.13 34.10 20.68
C PRO A 16 -65.67 33.61 20.67
N LYS A 17 -65.26 32.93 21.75
CA LYS A 17 -63.96 32.27 21.88
C LYS A 17 -63.80 31.08 20.91
N ALA A 18 -64.84 30.28 20.68
CA ALA A 18 -64.78 29.14 19.77
C ALA A 18 -64.72 29.58 18.30
N GLN A 19 -65.46 30.63 17.93
CA GLN A 19 -65.39 31.23 16.58
C GLN A 19 -64.05 31.95 16.34
N ALA A 20 -63.51 32.64 17.34
CA ALA A 20 -62.16 33.23 17.25
C ALA A 20 -61.08 32.14 17.08
N LEU A 21 -61.22 31.01 17.80
CA LEU A 21 -60.30 29.86 17.68
C LEU A 21 -60.37 29.18 16.31
N THR A 22 -61.55 29.04 15.70
CA THR A 22 -61.67 28.47 14.35
C THR A 22 -61.13 29.41 13.27
N ALA A 23 -61.37 30.72 13.39
CA ALA A 23 -60.76 31.73 12.51
C ALA A 23 -59.23 31.75 12.62
N TYR A 24 -58.69 31.66 13.85
CA TYR A 24 -57.25 31.55 14.10
C TYR A 24 -56.69 30.25 13.51
N ARG A 25 -57.38 29.12 13.69
CA ARG A 25 -56.97 27.82 13.11
C ARG A 25 -56.93 27.85 11.58
N LYS A 26 -57.87 28.55 10.93
CA LYS A 26 -57.86 28.73 9.46
C LYS A 26 -56.64 29.53 9.00
N ARG A 27 -56.31 30.64 9.68
CA ARG A 27 -55.08 31.40 9.40
C ARG A 27 -53.81 30.60 9.64
N LEU A 28 -53.81 29.71 10.63
CA LEU A 28 -52.67 28.84 10.93
C LEU A 28 -52.48 27.76 9.86
N LEU A 29 -53.56 27.26 9.26
CA LEU A 29 -53.50 26.37 8.10
C LEU A 29 -52.97 27.08 6.85
N GLU A 30 -53.46 28.29 6.56
CA GLU A 30 -52.93 29.14 5.46
C GLU A 30 -51.43 29.42 5.64
N HIS A 31 -50.97 29.70 6.87
CA HIS A 31 -49.54 29.90 7.14
C HIS A 31 -48.72 28.62 6.90
N ARG A 32 -49.25 27.45 7.25
CA ARG A 32 -48.57 26.17 7.00
C ARG A 32 -48.44 25.85 5.52
N GLU A 33 -49.46 26.16 4.72
CA GLU A 33 -49.41 25.99 3.26
C GLU A 33 -48.40 26.94 2.62
N LEU A 34 -48.38 28.20 3.05
CA LEU A 34 -47.39 29.18 2.60
C LEU A 34 -45.96 28.77 2.99
N ASP A 35 -45.75 28.29 4.23
CA ASP A 35 -44.45 27.77 4.68
C ASP A 35 -43.98 26.57 3.84
N ALA A 36 -44.89 25.69 3.44
CA ALA A 36 -44.56 24.56 2.57
C ALA A 36 -44.12 25.03 1.17
N GLN A 37 -44.88 25.94 0.54
CA GLN A 37 -44.53 26.52 -0.75
C GLN A 37 -43.20 27.28 -0.70
N LEU A 38 -42.95 28.02 0.39
CA LEU A 38 -41.71 28.78 0.59
C LEU A 38 -40.52 27.83 0.79
N LYS A 39 -40.71 26.70 1.47
CA LYS A 39 -39.69 25.64 1.58
C LYS A 39 -39.38 25.01 0.23
N ASP A 40 -40.39 24.66 -0.56
CA ASP A 40 -40.20 24.06 -1.89
C ASP A 40 -39.48 25.03 -2.83
N ALA A 41 -39.87 26.30 -2.84
CA ALA A 41 -39.20 27.34 -3.63
C ALA A 41 -37.73 27.57 -3.17
N ARG A 42 -37.46 27.50 -1.87
CA ARG A 42 -36.08 27.58 -1.34
C ARG A 42 -35.25 26.37 -1.73
N LEU A 43 -35.84 25.17 -1.73
CA LEU A 43 -35.17 23.96 -2.18
C LEU A 43 -34.83 24.03 -3.66
N SER A 44 -35.78 24.49 -4.51
CA SER A 44 -35.53 24.65 -5.94
C SER A 44 -34.48 25.73 -6.24
N LEU A 45 -34.49 26.85 -5.50
CA LEU A 45 -33.46 27.87 -5.63
C LEU A 45 -32.08 27.31 -5.25
N LYS A 46 -31.99 26.58 -4.14
CA LYS A 46 -30.73 25.98 -3.71
C LYS A 46 -30.19 24.97 -4.72
N SER A 47 -31.06 24.18 -5.38
CA SER A 47 -30.61 23.29 -6.47
C SER A 47 -30.14 24.09 -7.69
N LEU A 48 -30.87 25.16 -8.06
CA LEU A 48 -30.48 26.01 -9.19
C LEU A 48 -29.15 26.73 -8.93
N ASP A 49 -28.93 27.25 -7.73
CA ASP A 49 -27.68 27.91 -7.36
C ASP A 49 -26.49 26.95 -7.45
N ASN A 50 -26.65 25.71 -6.96
CA ASN A 50 -25.60 24.70 -7.09
C ASN A 50 -25.27 24.36 -8.55
N ASP A 51 -26.28 24.32 -9.42
CA ASP A 51 -26.07 24.04 -10.84
C ASP A 51 -25.49 25.26 -11.56
N PHE A 52 -25.91 26.47 -11.19
CA PHE A 52 -25.32 27.72 -11.65
C PHE A 52 -23.83 27.78 -11.32
N ASP A 53 -23.47 27.54 -10.05
CA ASP A 53 -22.08 27.54 -9.57
C ASP A 53 -21.21 26.52 -10.33
N LYS A 54 -21.75 25.32 -10.62
CA LYS A 54 -21.05 24.33 -11.45
C LYS A 54 -20.83 24.83 -12.86
N THR A 55 -21.88 25.35 -13.52
CA THR A 55 -21.76 25.83 -14.90
C THR A 55 -20.84 27.04 -15.01
N GLU A 56 -20.83 27.93 -14.03
CA GLU A 56 -19.90 29.06 -13.97
C GLU A 56 -18.46 28.58 -13.79
N SER A 57 -18.23 27.59 -12.90
CA SER A 57 -16.94 26.93 -12.73
C SER A 57 -16.45 26.26 -14.01
N ASP A 58 -17.33 25.57 -14.75
CA ASP A 58 -17.00 24.91 -16.01
C ASP A 58 -16.59 25.91 -17.09
N ILE A 59 -17.32 27.04 -17.20
CA ILE A 59 -16.97 28.13 -18.12
C ILE A 59 -15.62 28.74 -17.74
N SER A 60 -15.36 28.95 -16.45
CA SER A 60 -14.07 29.45 -15.96
C SER A 60 -12.93 28.48 -16.29
N ALA A 61 -13.16 27.16 -16.12
CA ALA A 61 -12.18 26.12 -16.44
C ALA A 61 -11.82 26.10 -17.93
N LEU A 62 -12.78 26.33 -18.83
CA LEU A 62 -12.54 26.39 -20.28
C LEU A 62 -11.65 27.55 -20.72
N GLN A 63 -11.56 28.63 -19.93
CA GLN A 63 -10.65 29.74 -20.22
C GLN A 63 -9.19 29.44 -19.84
N SER A 64 -8.96 28.39 -19.04
CA SER A 64 -7.62 28.01 -18.62
C SER A 64 -6.87 27.32 -19.77
N VAL A 65 -5.65 27.80 -20.04
CA VAL A 65 -4.78 27.24 -21.07
C VAL A 65 -3.75 26.32 -20.42
N GLY A 66 -3.48 25.18 -21.05
CA GLY A 66 -2.45 24.24 -20.62
C GLY A 66 -1.05 24.88 -20.60
N GLN A 67 -0.26 24.51 -19.60
CA GLN A 67 1.14 24.91 -19.47
C GLN A 67 2.04 23.74 -19.86
N VAL A 68 3.17 24.05 -20.50
CA VAL A 68 4.17 23.06 -20.90
C VAL A 68 5.10 22.78 -19.73
N ILE A 69 5.32 21.51 -19.40
CA ILE A 69 6.22 21.15 -18.31
C ILE A 69 7.65 21.06 -18.83
N GLY A 70 8.59 21.64 -18.08
CA GLY A 70 10.02 21.55 -18.38
C GLY A 70 10.87 21.38 -17.13
N GLU A 71 12.11 20.96 -17.35
CA GLU A 71 13.12 20.83 -16.31
C GLU A 71 14.19 21.91 -16.50
N MET A 72 14.51 22.64 -15.43
CA MET A 72 15.52 23.68 -15.46
C MET A 72 16.91 23.05 -15.48
N LEU A 73 17.66 23.26 -16.56
CA LEU A 73 19.00 22.70 -16.73
C LEU A 73 20.06 23.60 -16.10
N LYS A 74 20.01 24.90 -16.38
CA LYS A 74 21.02 25.84 -15.91
C LYS A 74 20.48 27.27 -15.96
N GLN A 75 20.83 28.07 -14.96
CA GLN A 75 20.66 29.52 -15.00
C GLN A 75 21.82 30.14 -15.81
N ILE A 76 21.48 31.00 -16.79
CA ILE A 76 22.49 31.77 -17.53
C ILE A 76 22.70 33.10 -16.81
N ASP A 77 21.61 33.84 -16.61
CA ASP A 77 21.58 35.16 -15.98
C ASP A 77 20.42 35.25 -14.97
N ASP A 78 20.25 36.39 -14.31
CA ASP A 78 19.16 36.64 -13.36
C ASP A 78 17.75 36.58 -13.99
N GLU A 79 17.65 36.75 -15.31
CA GLU A 79 16.40 36.77 -16.06
C GLU A 79 16.23 35.60 -17.05
N ARG A 80 17.34 34.92 -17.41
CA ARG A 80 17.37 33.91 -18.48
C ARG A 80 17.80 32.55 -17.95
N TYR A 81 16.98 31.53 -18.23
CA TYR A 81 17.17 30.15 -17.79
C TYR A 81 17.13 29.21 -18.98
N ILE A 82 17.92 28.14 -18.94
CA ILE A 82 17.81 27.05 -19.91
C ILE A 82 16.85 26.02 -19.35
N VAL A 83 15.76 25.77 -20.06
CA VAL A 83 14.77 24.75 -19.71
C VAL A 83 14.70 23.71 -20.81
N LYS A 84 14.74 22.44 -20.42
CA LYS A 84 14.47 21.31 -21.31
C LYS A 84 12.99 21.00 -21.26
N ASN A 85 12.32 21.06 -22.39
CA ASN A 85 10.94 20.63 -22.50
C ASN A 85 10.88 19.09 -22.42
N THR A 86 9.78 18.52 -21.89
CA THR A 86 9.55 17.07 -21.85
C THR A 86 9.68 16.44 -23.24
N SER A 87 9.31 17.16 -24.30
CA SER A 87 9.47 16.72 -25.70
C SER A 87 10.94 16.61 -26.18
N GLY A 88 11.91 17.06 -25.38
CA GLY A 88 13.34 17.00 -25.71
C GLY A 88 14.05 18.31 -26.08
N PRO A 89 13.44 19.31 -26.77
CA PRO A 89 14.14 20.52 -27.14
C PRO A 89 14.46 21.39 -25.92
N ARG A 90 15.57 22.13 -26.01
CA ARG A 90 16.05 23.04 -24.97
C ARG A 90 15.80 24.48 -25.40
N TYR A 91 15.21 25.26 -24.52
CA TYR A 91 14.88 26.66 -24.76
C TYR A 91 15.59 27.55 -23.76
N VAL A 92 15.94 28.75 -24.20
CA VAL A 92 16.31 29.85 -23.31
C VAL A 92 15.04 30.64 -23.03
N VAL A 93 14.62 30.64 -21.77
CA VAL A 93 13.33 31.15 -21.34
C VAL A 93 13.51 32.28 -20.33
N GLY A 94 12.59 33.24 -20.39
CA GLY A 94 12.46 34.28 -19.37
C GLY A 94 11.71 33.77 -18.14
N CYS A 95 11.92 34.43 -17.01
CA CYS A 95 11.19 34.13 -15.78
C CYS A 95 10.21 35.25 -15.42
N ARG A 96 9.03 34.89 -14.92
CA ARG A 96 8.09 35.87 -14.35
C ARG A 96 8.68 36.48 -13.06
N PRO A 97 8.64 37.81 -12.86
CA PRO A 97 9.28 38.47 -11.73
C PRO A 97 8.67 38.12 -10.36
N THR A 98 7.48 37.52 -10.32
CA THR A 98 6.79 37.10 -9.09
C THR A 98 7.30 35.77 -8.53
N ILE A 99 8.24 35.09 -9.20
CA ILE A 99 8.74 33.77 -8.79
C ILE A 99 10.01 33.94 -7.97
N ASP A 100 10.10 33.20 -6.86
CA ASP A 100 11.29 33.14 -6.02
C ASP A 100 12.45 32.51 -6.79
N LYS A 101 13.47 33.32 -7.11
CA LYS A 101 14.66 32.87 -7.84
C LYS A 101 15.46 31.81 -7.08
N GLU A 102 15.36 31.78 -5.75
CA GLU A 102 16.05 30.78 -4.91
C GLU A 102 15.54 29.36 -5.11
N LYS A 103 14.27 29.19 -5.52
CA LYS A 103 13.65 27.89 -5.80
C LYS A 103 14.00 27.38 -7.19
N LEU A 104 14.46 28.25 -8.08
CA LEU A 104 14.93 27.90 -9.42
C LEU A 104 16.36 27.35 -9.36
N LYS A 105 16.49 26.15 -8.80
CA LYS A 105 17.74 25.39 -8.78
C LYS A 105 17.81 24.42 -9.95
N GLN A 106 19.02 24.07 -10.36
CA GLN A 106 19.23 23.08 -11.41
C GLN A 106 18.50 21.77 -11.05
N GLY A 107 17.73 21.23 -12.00
CA GLY A 107 16.87 20.06 -11.82
C GLY A 107 15.45 20.38 -11.33
N ALA A 108 15.14 21.65 -11.00
CA ALA A 108 13.77 22.03 -10.62
C ALA A 108 12.82 21.92 -11.82
N ARG A 109 11.62 21.38 -11.56
CA ARG A 109 10.54 21.34 -12.56
C ARG A 109 9.82 22.68 -12.59
N VAL A 110 9.51 23.15 -13.78
CA VAL A 110 8.86 24.43 -14.01
C VAL A 110 7.74 24.28 -15.04
N ALA A 111 6.69 25.07 -14.87
CA ALA A 111 5.65 25.22 -15.87
C ALA A 111 5.97 26.42 -16.74
N LEU A 112 6.00 26.20 -18.04
CA LEU A 112 6.19 27.19 -19.08
C LEU A 112 4.84 27.55 -19.70
N ASP A 113 4.68 28.81 -20.06
CA ASP A 113 3.57 29.22 -20.90
C ASP A 113 3.68 28.58 -22.30
N MET A 114 2.54 28.16 -22.87
CA MET A 114 2.51 27.49 -24.18
C MET A 114 2.92 28.44 -25.31
N THR A 115 2.59 29.73 -25.20
CA THR A 115 2.80 30.71 -26.28
C THR A 115 4.15 31.41 -26.21
N THR A 116 4.51 31.88 -25.02
CA THR A 116 5.72 32.69 -24.81
C THR A 116 6.91 31.88 -24.29
N LEU A 117 6.70 30.62 -23.90
CA LEU A 117 7.70 29.78 -23.23
C LEU A 117 8.33 30.49 -22.02
N THR A 118 7.57 31.28 -21.28
CA THR A 118 8.04 31.94 -20.05
C THR A 118 7.75 31.08 -18.82
N ILE A 119 8.65 31.09 -17.83
CA ILE A 119 8.43 30.36 -16.58
C ILE A 119 7.30 31.02 -15.79
N MET A 120 6.20 30.29 -15.63
CA MET A 120 4.98 30.73 -14.95
C MET A 120 4.98 30.37 -13.47
N ARG A 121 5.43 29.16 -13.12
CA ARG A 121 5.50 28.65 -11.74
C ARG A 121 6.51 27.52 -11.63
N VAL A 122 7.03 27.34 -10.42
CA VAL A 122 7.81 26.15 -10.04
C VAL A 122 6.85 25.04 -9.67
N LEU A 123 7.11 23.82 -10.16
CA LEU A 123 6.33 22.63 -9.87
C LEU A 123 7.09 21.75 -8.87
N PRO A 124 6.38 21.04 -7.97
CA PRO A 124 6.99 19.99 -7.19
C PRO A 124 7.49 18.87 -8.11
N ARG A 125 8.38 18.02 -7.58
CA ARG A 125 8.86 16.85 -8.31
C ARG A 125 7.69 15.93 -8.66
N GLU A 126 7.70 15.32 -9.86
CA GLU A 126 6.75 14.24 -10.14
C GLU A 126 7.15 13.00 -9.38
N VAL A 127 6.13 12.21 -9.05
CA VAL A 127 6.31 10.82 -8.71
C VAL A 127 5.68 10.03 -9.85
N ASP A 128 6.45 9.15 -10.49
CA ASP A 128 5.92 8.27 -11.53
C ASP A 128 4.68 7.52 -10.99
N PRO A 129 3.60 7.38 -11.79
CA PRO A 129 2.37 6.71 -11.34
C PRO A 129 2.60 5.28 -10.85
N LEU A 130 3.62 4.59 -11.40
CA LEU A 130 4.02 3.26 -10.96
C LEU A 130 4.53 3.27 -9.52
N VAL A 131 5.36 4.25 -9.15
CA VAL A 131 5.88 4.40 -7.78
C VAL A 131 4.77 4.81 -6.83
N TYR A 132 3.83 5.67 -7.27
CA TYR A 132 2.66 6.02 -6.47
C TYR A 132 1.76 4.81 -6.20
N ASN A 133 1.54 3.94 -7.19
CA ASN A 133 0.77 2.71 -6.98
C ASN A 133 1.46 1.76 -6.00
N MET A 134 2.80 1.75 -5.95
CA MET A 134 3.58 0.95 -5.00
C MET A 134 3.49 1.49 -3.56
N SER A 135 3.22 2.79 -3.36
CA SER A 135 3.06 3.38 -2.02
C SER A 135 1.64 3.29 -1.48
N VAL A 136 0.63 3.33 -2.36
CA VAL A 136 -0.79 3.24 -1.99
C VAL A 136 -1.23 1.80 -1.73
N GLU A 137 -0.42 0.79 -2.08
CA GLU A 137 -0.71 -0.60 -1.72
C GLU A 137 -0.52 -0.81 -0.22
N ASP A 138 -1.55 -0.48 0.57
CA ASP A 138 -1.52 -0.51 2.02
C ASP A 138 -1.00 -1.87 2.54
N PRO A 139 -0.01 -1.87 3.45
CA PRO A 139 0.32 -3.05 4.23
C PRO A 139 -0.87 -3.28 5.16
N GLY A 140 -1.85 -4.07 4.72
CA GLY A 140 -3.07 -4.33 5.50
C GLY A 140 -2.78 -4.62 6.97
N ASP A 141 -3.75 -4.33 7.85
CA ASP A 141 -3.61 -4.31 9.31
C ASP A 141 -3.27 -5.68 9.92
N ILE A 142 -2.03 -6.12 9.74
CA ILE A 142 -1.50 -7.39 10.26
C ILE A 142 -0.58 -7.05 11.41
N SER A 143 -0.99 -7.43 12.62
CA SER A 143 -0.15 -7.34 13.81
C SER A 143 0.84 -8.50 13.89
N PHE A 144 1.93 -8.32 14.66
CA PHE A 144 2.86 -9.40 14.97
C PHE A 144 2.22 -10.61 15.64
N ALA A 145 1.09 -10.42 16.34
CA ALA A 145 0.32 -11.51 16.93
C ALA A 145 -0.31 -12.45 15.89
N GLY A 146 -0.46 -11.98 14.64
CA GLY A 146 -0.89 -12.81 13.51
C GLY A 146 0.21 -13.69 12.92
N ILE A 147 1.46 -13.60 13.40
CA ILE A 147 2.60 -14.40 12.93
C ILE A 147 3.03 -15.37 14.03
N GLY A 148 2.90 -16.67 13.78
CA GLY A 148 3.33 -17.73 14.69
C GLY A 148 4.69 -18.32 14.31
N GLY A 149 5.44 -18.80 15.30
CA GLY A 149 6.63 -19.65 15.11
C GLY A 149 7.90 -18.96 14.62
N LEU A 150 7.90 -17.63 14.42
CA LEU A 150 9.04 -16.86 13.87
C LEU A 150 9.59 -15.82 14.87
N GLY A 151 9.50 -16.09 16.17
CA GLY A 151 9.87 -15.12 17.22
C GLY A 151 11.32 -14.60 17.12
N GLU A 152 12.27 -15.47 16.79
CA GLU A 152 13.68 -15.07 16.64
C GLU A 152 13.89 -14.20 15.39
N GLN A 153 13.34 -14.59 14.24
CA GLN A 153 13.45 -13.85 12.99
C GLN A 153 12.77 -12.48 13.07
N ILE A 154 11.62 -12.40 13.76
CA ILE A 154 10.93 -11.12 14.03
C ILE A 154 11.83 -10.22 14.88
N ARG A 155 12.48 -10.77 15.92
CA ARG A 155 13.39 -9.99 16.77
C ARG A 155 14.58 -9.45 15.96
N GLU A 156 15.23 -10.29 15.16
CA GLU A 156 16.35 -9.86 14.31
C GLU A 156 15.93 -8.76 13.33
N LEU A 157 14.76 -8.88 12.71
CA LEU A 157 14.27 -7.86 11.80
C LEU A 157 13.96 -6.54 12.52
N ARG A 158 13.37 -6.60 13.73
CA ARG A 158 13.11 -5.42 14.56
C ARG A 158 14.40 -4.72 14.98
N GLU A 159 15.45 -5.46 15.33
CA GLU A 159 16.75 -4.89 15.67
C GLU A 159 17.38 -4.12 14.51
N VAL A 160 17.10 -4.49 13.27
CA VAL A 160 17.63 -3.82 12.07
C VAL A 160 16.80 -2.62 11.64
N ILE A 161 15.48 -2.71 11.78
CA ILE A 161 14.55 -1.71 11.24
C ILE A 161 14.10 -0.74 12.32
N GLU A 162 13.52 -1.24 13.42
CA GLU A 162 12.94 -0.42 14.48
C GLU A 162 14.01 0.30 15.30
N LEU A 163 15.10 -0.39 15.66
CA LEU A 163 16.12 0.18 16.55
C LEU A 163 16.82 1.41 15.95
N PRO A 164 17.26 1.41 14.66
CA PRO A 164 17.87 2.60 14.07
C PRO A 164 16.89 3.76 13.83
N LEU A 165 15.60 3.45 13.60
CA LEU A 165 14.57 4.45 13.37
C LEU A 165 14.18 5.17 14.66
N MET A 166 14.01 4.41 15.75
CA MET A 166 13.61 4.97 17.04
C MET A 166 14.77 5.61 17.81
N ASN A 167 15.94 4.97 17.83
CA ASN A 167 17.07 5.35 18.69
C ASN A 167 18.40 5.41 17.94
N PRO A 168 18.60 6.36 17.01
CA PRO A 168 19.85 6.51 16.26
C PRO A 168 21.05 6.86 17.16
N GLU A 169 20.82 7.47 18.33
CA GLU A 169 21.87 7.83 19.29
C GLU A 169 22.68 6.63 19.78
N LEU A 170 22.06 5.45 19.92
CA LEU A 170 22.75 4.25 20.39
C LEU A 170 23.87 3.84 19.43
N PHE A 171 23.62 3.95 18.11
CA PHE A 171 24.60 3.67 17.07
C PHE A 171 25.72 4.70 17.06
N LEU A 172 25.39 5.98 17.28
CA LEU A 172 26.37 7.07 17.38
C LEU A 172 27.29 6.92 18.59
N ARG A 173 26.75 6.53 19.76
CA ARG A 173 27.56 6.31 20.98
C ARG A 173 28.54 5.15 20.84
N VAL A 174 28.12 4.09 20.15
CA VAL A 174 28.98 2.91 19.89
C VAL A 174 29.95 3.18 18.72
N GLY A 175 29.64 4.15 17.84
CA GLY A 175 30.45 4.50 16.68
C GLY A 175 30.28 3.53 15.50
N VAL A 176 29.21 2.76 15.47
CA VAL A 176 28.90 1.80 14.40
C VAL A 176 27.85 2.38 13.45
N LYS A 177 28.00 2.10 12.15
CA LYS A 177 26.98 2.49 11.17
C LYS A 177 25.77 1.54 11.29
N PRO A 178 24.53 2.07 11.26
CA PRO A 178 23.36 1.22 11.29
C PRO A 178 23.30 0.36 10.01
N PRO A 179 22.80 -0.88 10.10
CA PRO A 179 22.60 -1.74 8.95
C PRO A 179 21.62 -1.10 7.95
N LYS A 180 21.89 -1.27 6.66
CA LYS A 180 21.13 -0.65 5.56
C LYS A 180 20.02 -1.55 5.04
N GLY A 181 20.33 -2.84 4.87
CA GLY A 181 19.46 -3.78 4.16
C GLY A 181 19.38 -5.16 4.81
N VAL A 182 18.22 -5.79 4.65
CA VAL A 182 17.93 -7.15 5.11
C VAL A 182 17.50 -8.02 3.94
N LEU A 183 18.06 -9.23 3.87
CA LEU A 183 17.63 -10.28 2.96
C LEU A 183 16.87 -11.35 3.75
N LEU A 184 15.60 -11.54 3.41
CA LEU A 184 14.77 -12.64 3.86
C LEU A 184 14.85 -13.77 2.83
N TYR A 185 15.35 -14.95 3.23
CA TYR A 185 15.40 -16.10 2.35
C TYR A 185 14.87 -17.36 3.04
N GLY A 186 14.38 -18.30 2.24
CA GLY A 186 13.86 -19.58 2.74
C GLY A 186 12.88 -20.21 1.77
N PRO A 187 12.25 -21.34 2.12
CA PRO A 187 11.26 -21.99 1.29
C PRO A 187 10.04 -21.10 1.00
N PRO A 188 9.31 -21.30 -0.11
CA PRO A 188 8.05 -20.62 -0.37
C PRO A 188 7.00 -21.03 0.69
N GLY A 189 6.06 -20.12 0.97
CA GLY A 189 4.98 -20.39 1.92
C GLY A 189 5.37 -20.30 3.41
N THR A 190 6.58 -19.83 3.74
CA THR A 190 7.02 -19.59 5.15
C THR A 190 6.68 -18.18 5.66
N GLY A 191 6.00 -17.35 4.86
CA GLY A 191 5.47 -16.06 5.33
C GLY A 191 6.44 -14.87 5.21
N LYS A 192 7.45 -14.92 4.35
CA LYS A 192 8.40 -13.82 4.10
C LYS A 192 7.70 -12.47 3.82
N THR A 193 6.77 -12.46 2.88
CA THR A 193 5.95 -11.29 2.51
C THR A 193 5.06 -10.83 3.67
N LEU A 194 4.52 -11.77 4.45
CA LEU A 194 3.65 -11.47 5.59
C LEU A 194 4.45 -10.80 6.72
N LEU A 195 5.66 -11.29 6.99
CA LEU A 195 6.56 -10.74 7.98
C LEU A 195 6.98 -9.29 7.65
N ALA A 196 7.28 -9.00 6.38
CA ALA A 196 7.56 -7.63 5.94
C ALA A 196 6.35 -6.69 6.11
N LYS A 197 5.15 -7.16 5.75
CA LYS A 197 3.90 -6.38 5.92
C LYS A 197 3.60 -6.06 7.39
N ALA A 198 3.82 -7.02 8.30
CA ALA A 198 3.58 -6.81 9.73
C ALA A 198 4.54 -5.78 10.34
N VAL A 199 5.81 -5.76 9.90
CA VAL A 199 6.77 -4.74 10.33
C VAL A 199 6.34 -3.35 9.84
N ALA A 200 5.92 -3.24 8.59
CA ALA A 200 5.45 -1.97 8.02
C ALA A 200 4.23 -1.42 8.76
N SER A 201 3.22 -2.26 9.01
CA SER A 201 2.00 -1.89 9.74
C SER A 201 2.31 -1.45 11.18
N THR A 202 3.23 -2.14 11.86
CA THR A 202 3.56 -1.81 13.26
C THR A 202 4.35 -0.51 13.39
N LEU A 203 5.21 -0.19 12.43
CA LEU A 203 6.04 1.01 12.48
C LEU A 203 5.31 2.27 11.98
N GLN A 204 4.16 2.13 11.30
CA GLN A 204 3.41 3.24 10.70
C GLN A 204 4.29 4.16 9.84
N VAL A 205 5.23 3.56 9.10
CA VAL A 205 6.14 4.26 8.19
C VAL A 205 5.70 4.06 6.75
N ASN A 206 6.17 4.93 5.86
CA ASN A 206 5.91 4.80 4.43
C ASN A 206 6.46 3.47 3.92
N PHE A 207 5.61 2.67 3.30
CA PHE A 207 5.94 1.34 2.82
C PHE A 207 5.79 1.28 1.31
N LEU A 208 6.90 0.99 0.62
CA LEU A 208 6.91 0.77 -0.82
C LEU A 208 6.99 -0.72 -1.07
N LYS A 209 5.87 -1.32 -1.47
CA LYS A 209 5.82 -2.72 -1.90
C LYS A 209 6.13 -2.81 -3.37
N VAL A 210 7.23 -3.49 -3.70
CA VAL A 210 7.68 -3.67 -5.07
C VAL A 210 7.83 -5.14 -5.38
N VAL A 211 7.10 -5.60 -6.39
CA VAL A 211 7.32 -6.93 -6.97
C VAL A 211 8.38 -6.78 -8.03
N SER A 212 9.52 -7.48 -7.90
CA SER A 212 10.68 -7.25 -8.77
C SER A 212 10.40 -7.52 -10.25
N SER A 213 9.47 -8.43 -10.55
CA SER A 213 9.01 -8.71 -11.92
C SER A 213 8.20 -7.56 -12.55
N ALA A 214 7.55 -6.72 -11.74
CA ALA A 214 6.75 -5.58 -12.22
C ALA A 214 7.60 -4.37 -12.65
N ILE A 215 8.87 -4.33 -12.25
CA ILE A 215 9.81 -3.25 -12.58
C ILE A 215 10.38 -3.43 -14.01
N VAL A 216 10.36 -4.65 -14.53
CA VAL A 216 11.00 -4.98 -15.82
C VAL A 216 10.08 -4.59 -16.97
N ASP A 217 10.48 -3.57 -17.73
CA ASP A 217 9.82 -3.13 -18.96
C ASP A 217 10.64 -3.51 -20.20
N LYS A 218 9.98 -3.58 -21.36
CA LYS A 218 10.59 -3.83 -22.68
C LYS A 218 11.34 -2.62 -23.25
N TYR A 219 11.12 -1.43 -22.67
CA TYR A 219 11.69 -0.18 -23.14
C TYR A 219 13.07 0.03 -22.51
N ILE A 220 14.08 0.12 -23.37
CA ILE A 220 15.49 0.19 -22.98
C ILE A 220 15.73 1.32 -21.96
N GLY A 221 16.06 0.91 -20.73
CA GLY A 221 16.46 1.84 -19.67
C GLY A 221 15.32 2.46 -18.87
N GLU A 222 14.07 2.13 -19.17
CA GLU A 222 12.91 2.55 -18.39
C GLU A 222 12.93 1.92 -16.99
N SER A 223 13.23 0.62 -16.93
CA SER A 223 13.42 -0.13 -15.68
C SER A 223 14.46 0.53 -14.75
N ALA A 224 15.55 1.05 -15.30
CA ALA A 224 16.58 1.77 -14.54
C ALA A 224 16.16 3.19 -14.15
N ARG A 225 15.24 3.83 -14.90
CA ARG A 225 14.62 5.09 -14.47
C ARG A 225 13.72 4.84 -13.26
N LEU A 226 12.87 3.81 -13.32
CA LEU A 226 11.94 3.47 -12.25
C LEU A 226 12.64 3.20 -10.91
N ILE A 227 13.78 2.49 -10.92
CA ILE A 227 14.58 2.29 -9.69
C ILE A 227 15.09 3.62 -9.12
N ARG A 228 15.59 4.53 -9.96
CA ARG A 228 16.05 5.86 -9.52
C ARG A 228 14.90 6.69 -8.95
N GLU A 229 13.72 6.61 -9.55
CA GLU A 229 12.53 7.30 -9.06
C GLU A 229 12.03 6.72 -7.74
N MET A 230 12.01 5.40 -7.59
CA MET A 230 11.63 4.73 -6.35
C MET A 230 12.54 5.13 -5.18
N PHE A 231 13.87 5.09 -5.35
CA PHE A 231 14.81 5.58 -4.32
C PHE A 231 14.68 7.09 -4.10
N GLY A 232 14.40 7.84 -5.15
CA GLY A 232 14.15 9.28 -5.07
C GLY A 232 12.90 9.63 -4.25
N TYR A 233 11.82 8.87 -4.41
CA TYR A 233 10.59 9.01 -3.65
C TYR A 233 10.80 8.62 -2.18
N ALA A 234 11.51 7.52 -1.93
CA ALA A 234 11.83 7.06 -0.58
C ALA A 234 12.67 8.10 0.20
N LYS A 235 13.65 8.74 -0.46
CA LYS A 235 14.47 9.82 0.12
C LYS A 235 13.65 11.08 0.46
N GLU A 236 12.61 11.38 -0.32
CA GLU A 236 11.73 12.54 -0.06
C GLU A 236 10.74 12.27 1.09
N HIS A 237 10.41 11.00 1.31
CA HIS A 237 9.38 10.55 2.25
C HIS A 237 9.97 9.77 3.44
N GLU A 238 11.15 10.15 3.92
CA GLU A 238 11.79 9.52 5.08
C GLU A 238 11.01 9.79 6.38
N PRO A 239 10.83 8.79 7.27
CA PRO A 239 11.32 7.40 7.20
C PRO A 239 10.50 6.49 6.27
N CYS A 240 11.19 5.71 5.43
CA CYS A 240 10.58 4.85 4.41
C CYS A 240 11.21 3.45 4.39
N ILE A 241 10.38 2.43 4.16
CA ILE A 241 10.81 1.04 3.95
C ILE A 241 10.50 0.63 2.52
N ILE A 242 11.51 0.19 1.78
CA ILE A 242 11.37 -0.42 0.46
C ILE A 242 11.38 -1.93 0.64
N PHE A 243 10.29 -2.60 0.27
CA PHE A 243 10.19 -4.05 0.26
C PHE A 243 10.19 -4.57 -1.18
N MET A 244 11.22 -5.33 -1.55
CA MET A 244 11.35 -6.00 -2.84
C MET A 244 11.06 -7.49 -2.68
N ASP A 245 9.93 -7.94 -3.23
CA ASP A 245 9.60 -9.37 -3.30
C ASP A 245 10.16 -9.98 -4.60
N GLU A 246 10.45 -11.27 -4.56
CA GLU A 246 10.97 -12.07 -5.68
C GLU A 246 12.18 -11.42 -6.38
N ILE A 247 13.16 -10.98 -5.59
CA ILE A 247 14.35 -10.28 -6.10
C ILE A 247 15.17 -11.14 -7.09
N ASP A 248 14.97 -12.46 -7.10
CA ASP A 248 15.56 -13.38 -8.07
C ASP A 248 15.15 -13.10 -9.52
N ALA A 249 14.03 -12.40 -9.76
CA ALA A 249 13.61 -11.97 -11.08
C ALA A 249 14.59 -10.95 -11.73
N ILE A 250 15.20 -10.08 -10.93
CA ILE A 250 16.15 -9.05 -11.42
C ILE A 250 17.58 -9.27 -10.92
N GLY A 251 17.75 -10.06 -9.87
CA GLY A 251 19.00 -10.32 -9.17
C GLY A 251 19.80 -11.50 -9.71
N GLY A 252 19.41 -12.08 -10.85
CA GLY A 252 20.05 -13.26 -11.42
C GLY A 252 21.55 -13.09 -11.68
N ARG A 253 22.31 -14.18 -11.56
CA ARG A 253 23.75 -14.21 -11.87
C ARG A 253 24.04 -13.71 -13.29
N ARG A 254 25.20 -13.08 -13.44
CA ARG A 254 25.69 -12.57 -14.73
C ARG A 254 26.04 -13.73 -15.65
N PHE A 255 25.28 -13.88 -16.73
CA PHE A 255 25.66 -14.73 -17.86
C PHE A 255 26.44 -13.91 -18.87
N SER A 256 27.66 -14.35 -19.22
CA SER A 256 28.51 -13.74 -20.24
C SER A 256 27.95 -13.89 -21.65
N GLU A 257 27.09 -14.90 -21.86
CA GLU A 257 26.38 -15.17 -23.12
C GLU A 257 24.86 -15.03 -22.90
N GLY A 258 24.40 -13.80 -22.69
CA GLY A 258 22.98 -13.48 -22.50
C GLY A 258 22.33 -12.87 -23.73
N THR A 259 21.01 -13.06 -23.84
CA THR A 259 20.16 -12.37 -24.82
C THR A 259 20.12 -10.87 -24.54
N SER A 260 19.60 -10.06 -25.48
CA SER A 260 19.44 -8.61 -25.24
C SER A 260 18.55 -8.29 -24.03
N ALA A 261 17.60 -9.17 -23.69
CA ALA A 261 16.74 -9.00 -22.52
C ALA A 261 17.53 -9.16 -21.20
N ASP A 262 18.44 -10.14 -21.13
CA ASP A 262 19.28 -10.36 -19.95
C ASP A 262 20.20 -9.17 -19.68
N ARG A 263 20.69 -8.51 -20.74
CA ARG A 263 21.51 -7.29 -20.63
C ARG A 263 20.74 -6.12 -20.04
N GLU A 264 19.44 -6.02 -20.33
CA GLU A 264 18.57 -5.00 -19.74
C GLU A 264 18.33 -5.26 -18.26
N ILE A 265 18.02 -6.50 -17.87
CA ILE A 265 17.88 -6.90 -16.46
C ILE A 265 19.17 -6.63 -15.70
N GLN A 266 20.33 -6.98 -16.27
CA GLN A 266 21.64 -6.68 -15.67
C GLN A 266 21.87 -5.18 -15.49
N ARG A 267 21.44 -4.33 -16.44
CA ARG A 267 21.55 -2.87 -16.30
C ARG A 267 20.70 -2.36 -15.15
N THR A 268 19.47 -2.86 -15.02
CA THR A 268 18.55 -2.55 -13.92
C THR A 268 19.14 -2.98 -12.58
N LEU A 269 19.75 -4.18 -12.51
CA LEU A 269 20.46 -4.65 -11.33
C LEU A 269 21.66 -3.77 -10.99
N MET A 270 22.48 -3.37 -11.96
CA MET A 270 23.61 -2.47 -11.71
C MET A 270 23.14 -1.12 -11.15
N GLU A 271 22.03 -0.59 -11.65
CA GLU A 271 21.44 0.64 -11.12
C GLU A 271 20.97 0.46 -9.67
N LEU A 272 20.30 -0.65 -9.35
CA LEU A 272 19.93 -0.98 -7.97
C LEU A 272 21.15 -1.01 -7.04
N LEU A 273 22.21 -1.70 -7.46
CA LEU A 273 23.45 -1.79 -6.70
C LEU A 273 24.11 -0.41 -6.51
N ASN A 274 24.08 0.44 -7.54
CA ASN A 274 24.60 1.80 -7.46
C ASN A 274 23.77 2.67 -6.50
N GLN A 275 22.44 2.53 -6.46
CA GLN A 275 21.60 3.27 -5.51
C GLN A 275 21.80 2.81 -4.06
N MET A 276 22.12 1.53 -3.84
CA MET A 276 22.42 0.99 -2.50
C MET A 276 23.81 1.39 -1.97
N ASP A 277 24.82 1.42 -2.85
CA ASP A 277 26.20 1.76 -2.52
C ASP A 277 26.51 3.25 -2.61
N GLY A 278 25.66 3.99 -3.31
CA GLY A 278 25.92 5.35 -3.78
C GLY A 278 26.42 6.30 -2.69
N PHE A 279 27.10 7.35 -3.16
CA PHE A 279 27.69 8.41 -2.34
C PHE A 279 26.67 9.14 -1.44
N ASP A 280 25.38 9.02 -1.75
CA ASP A 280 24.30 9.45 -0.88
C ASP A 280 24.05 8.38 0.20
N TYR A 281 24.45 8.67 1.43
CA TYR A 281 24.00 7.90 2.58
C TYR A 281 22.47 7.76 2.52
N LEU A 282 21.93 6.53 2.57
CA LEU A 282 20.49 6.21 2.41
C LEU A 282 19.58 6.80 3.52
N GLY A 283 20.04 7.80 4.27
CA GLY A 283 19.27 8.48 5.30
C GLY A 283 18.59 7.49 6.24
N GLN A 284 17.28 7.67 6.42
CA GLN A 284 16.40 6.78 7.17
C GLN A 284 15.65 5.78 6.29
N THR A 285 16.07 5.60 5.03
CA THR A 285 15.50 4.60 4.12
C THR A 285 16.05 3.21 4.41
N LYS A 286 15.17 2.22 4.60
CA LYS A 286 15.54 0.81 4.82
C LYS A 286 15.10 -0.07 3.66
N LEU A 287 15.92 -1.06 3.31
CA LEU A 287 15.62 -2.00 2.23
C LEU A 287 15.45 -3.42 2.78
N ILE A 288 14.33 -4.04 2.44
CA ILE A 288 14.03 -5.45 2.73
C ILE A 288 13.88 -6.16 1.39
N MET A 289 14.66 -7.20 1.17
CA MET A 289 14.54 -8.07 -0.01
C MET A 289 14.05 -9.43 0.41
N ALA A 290 13.16 -10.04 -0.36
CA ALA A 290 12.73 -11.41 -0.18
C ALA A 290 13.09 -12.27 -1.40
N THR A 291 13.64 -13.45 -1.15
CA THR A 291 13.92 -14.45 -2.19
C THR A 291 13.53 -15.85 -1.73
N ASN A 292 13.09 -16.68 -2.67
CA ASN A 292 12.97 -18.12 -2.45
C ASN A 292 14.27 -18.86 -2.76
N ARG A 293 15.12 -18.28 -3.62
CA ARG A 293 16.30 -18.91 -4.21
C ARG A 293 17.49 -17.98 -4.07
N PRO A 294 18.21 -18.02 -2.93
CA PRO A 294 19.38 -17.17 -2.76
C PRO A 294 20.59 -17.65 -3.59
N ASP A 295 20.57 -18.90 -4.07
CA ASP A 295 21.58 -19.50 -4.96
C ASP A 295 21.70 -18.77 -6.30
N THR A 296 20.58 -18.30 -6.85
CA THR A 296 20.52 -17.65 -8.16
C THR A 296 20.95 -16.18 -8.13
N LEU A 297 21.14 -15.59 -6.95
CA LEU A 297 21.45 -14.18 -6.81
C LEU A 297 22.91 -13.86 -7.20
N ASP A 298 23.13 -12.66 -7.75
CA ASP A 298 24.47 -12.12 -7.99
C ASP A 298 25.22 -11.96 -6.65
N PRO A 299 26.42 -12.56 -6.50
CA PRO A 299 27.27 -12.38 -5.32
C PRO A 299 27.56 -10.90 -4.98
N ALA A 300 27.48 -10.00 -5.96
CA ALA A 300 27.60 -8.56 -5.74
C ALA A 300 26.48 -8.04 -4.83
N LEU A 301 25.26 -8.53 -4.96
CA LEU A 301 24.13 -8.15 -4.09
C LEU A 301 24.33 -8.67 -2.67
N LEU A 302 24.81 -9.92 -2.54
CA LEU A 302 25.04 -10.62 -1.26
C LEU A 302 26.27 -10.13 -0.48
N ARG A 303 26.98 -9.13 -1.00
CA ARG A 303 28.19 -8.57 -0.40
C ARG A 303 27.84 -7.80 0.90
N PRO A 304 28.56 -8.03 2.01
CA PRO A 304 28.42 -7.22 3.22
C PRO A 304 28.60 -5.72 2.94
N GLY A 305 27.76 -4.87 3.52
CA GLY A 305 27.69 -3.42 3.25
C GLY A 305 26.49 -3.01 2.38
N ARG A 306 25.91 -3.95 1.63
CA ARG A 306 24.66 -3.81 0.86
C ARG A 306 23.49 -4.47 1.58
N LEU A 307 23.64 -5.78 1.76
CA LEU A 307 22.73 -6.63 2.53
C LEU A 307 23.49 -7.10 3.78
N ASP A 308 23.31 -6.35 4.87
CA ASP A 308 24.08 -6.56 6.09
C ASP A 308 23.55 -7.74 6.90
N ARG A 309 22.25 -7.99 6.84
CA ARG A 309 21.61 -9.13 7.52
C ARG A 309 20.98 -10.07 6.51
N LYS A 310 21.25 -11.35 6.69
CA LYS A 310 20.67 -12.46 5.94
C LYS A 310 19.89 -13.29 6.95
N ILE A 311 18.57 -13.21 6.91
CA ILE A 311 17.68 -13.90 7.83
C ILE A 311 17.11 -15.11 7.09
N GLU A 312 17.45 -16.28 7.58
CA GLU A 312 16.85 -17.54 7.14
C GLU A 312 15.50 -17.72 7.82
N ILE A 313 14.47 -17.98 7.02
CA ILE A 313 13.15 -18.34 7.51
C ILE A 313 12.96 -19.84 7.24
N PRO A 314 13.25 -20.70 8.25
CA PRO A 314 13.13 -22.14 8.11
C PRO A 314 11.66 -22.56 8.06
N LEU A 315 11.45 -23.86 7.81
CA LEU A 315 10.15 -24.47 8.04
C LEU A 315 9.77 -24.39 9.54
N PRO A 316 8.47 -24.25 9.86
CA PRO A 316 8.04 -24.12 11.24
C PRO A 316 8.31 -25.39 12.06
N ASN A 317 8.91 -25.19 13.24
CA ASN A 317 9.08 -26.21 14.28
C ASN A 317 7.72 -26.69 14.80
N GLU A 318 7.66 -27.80 15.54
CA GLU A 318 6.42 -28.33 16.13
C GLU A 318 5.62 -27.27 16.91
N GLN A 319 6.31 -26.51 17.76
CA GLN A 319 5.71 -25.39 18.49
C GLN A 319 5.21 -24.28 17.56
N GLY A 320 5.99 -23.93 16.53
CA GLY A 320 5.59 -22.93 15.54
C GLY A 320 4.37 -23.37 14.72
N ARG A 321 4.29 -24.65 14.33
CA ARG A 321 3.11 -25.23 13.66
C ARG A 321 1.87 -25.15 14.54
N LEU A 322 2.02 -25.45 15.83
CA LEU A 322 0.95 -25.35 16.81
C LEU A 322 0.42 -23.90 16.94
N GLU A 323 1.32 -22.91 17.00
CA GLU A 323 0.95 -21.49 17.04
C GLU A 323 0.23 -21.04 15.76
N ILE A 324 0.79 -21.35 14.58
CA ILE A 324 0.20 -20.99 13.29
C ILE A 324 -1.20 -21.60 13.15
N LEU A 325 -1.35 -22.87 13.53
CA LEU A 325 -2.62 -23.58 13.48
C LEU A 325 -3.65 -22.95 14.43
N LYS A 326 -3.25 -22.54 15.64
CA LYS A 326 -4.13 -21.83 16.57
C LYS A 326 -4.59 -20.47 16.04
N ILE A 327 -3.71 -19.72 15.40
CA ILE A 327 -4.03 -18.42 14.80
C ILE A 327 -5.10 -18.60 13.71
N HIS A 328 -4.87 -19.52 12.77
CA HIS A 328 -5.82 -19.75 11.66
C HIS A 328 -7.10 -20.47 12.09
N ALA A 329 -7.04 -21.35 13.10
CA ALA A 329 -8.23 -21.98 13.65
C ALA A 329 -9.06 -21.03 14.54
N GLY A 330 -8.50 -19.89 14.96
CA GLY A 330 -9.21 -18.88 15.76
C GLY A 330 -10.36 -18.22 15.00
N THR A 331 -10.29 -18.15 13.67
CA THR A 331 -11.34 -17.57 12.81
C THR A 331 -12.46 -18.55 12.46
N ILE A 332 -12.30 -19.84 12.79
CA ILE A 332 -13.23 -20.90 12.39
C ILE A 332 -14.19 -21.23 13.55
N THR A 333 -15.49 -21.37 13.25
CA THR A 333 -16.47 -21.90 14.20
C THR A 333 -16.21 -23.38 14.45
N LYS A 334 -15.88 -23.71 15.69
CA LYS A 334 -15.49 -25.06 16.11
C LYS A 334 -16.37 -25.53 17.26
N HIS A 335 -16.68 -26.83 17.26
CA HIS A 335 -17.45 -27.46 18.32
C HIS A 335 -16.63 -28.58 18.97
N GLY A 336 -16.46 -28.51 20.29
CA GLY A 336 -15.63 -29.43 21.07
C GLY A 336 -14.15 -29.02 21.17
N ASP A 337 -13.40 -29.77 21.98
CA ASP A 337 -11.96 -29.56 22.16
C ASP A 337 -11.19 -30.21 21.01
N ILE A 338 -10.56 -29.37 20.19
CA ILE A 338 -9.69 -29.83 19.10
C ILE A 338 -8.30 -30.10 19.66
N ASP A 339 -7.85 -31.35 19.55
CA ASP A 339 -6.46 -31.71 19.84
C ASP A 339 -5.53 -31.25 18.71
N TYR A 340 -4.96 -30.06 18.89
CA TYR A 340 -3.97 -29.49 17.97
C TYR A 340 -2.63 -30.23 18.01
N GLU A 341 -2.29 -30.92 19.12
CA GLU A 341 -1.01 -31.63 19.23
C GLU A 341 -0.98 -32.85 18.31
N ALA A 342 -2.09 -33.60 18.23
CA ALA A 342 -2.23 -34.70 17.29
C ALA A 342 -2.09 -34.24 15.83
N ILE A 343 -2.67 -33.08 15.48
CA ILE A 343 -2.58 -32.49 14.15
C ILE A 343 -1.15 -32.07 13.82
N VAL A 344 -0.44 -31.46 14.78
CA VAL A 344 0.95 -31.01 14.62
C VAL A 344 1.92 -32.19 14.41
N LYS A 345 1.67 -33.32 15.07
CA LYS A 345 2.44 -34.56 14.88
C LYS A 345 2.27 -35.18 13.49
N LEU A 346 1.09 -35.02 12.88
CA LEU A 346 0.81 -35.51 11.53
C LEU A 346 1.28 -34.55 10.42
N SER A 347 1.46 -33.27 10.73
CA SER A 347 1.83 -32.21 9.77
C SER A 347 3.34 -31.99 9.68
N ASP A 348 4.10 -33.08 9.55
CA ASP A 348 5.54 -32.98 9.41
C ASP A 348 5.96 -32.36 8.06
N GLY A 349 6.90 -31.41 8.12
CA GLY A 349 7.37 -30.64 6.97
C GLY A 349 6.38 -29.65 6.37
N PHE A 350 5.25 -29.34 7.01
CA PHE A 350 4.25 -28.40 6.49
C PHE A 350 4.79 -26.95 6.56
N ASN A 351 4.54 -26.15 5.52
CA ASN A 351 4.82 -24.71 5.54
C ASN A 351 3.64 -23.95 6.18
N GLY A 352 3.78 -22.64 6.41
CA GLY A 352 2.71 -21.83 7.00
C GLY A 352 1.45 -21.76 6.12
N ALA A 353 1.63 -21.75 4.80
CA ALA A 353 0.53 -21.76 3.84
C ALA A 353 -0.26 -23.09 3.85
N ASP A 354 0.41 -24.22 4.04
CA ASP A 354 -0.18 -25.56 4.12
C ASP A 354 -1.05 -25.66 5.37
N LEU A 355 -0.58 -25.14 6.51
CA LEU A 355 -1.35 -25.12 7.76
C LEU A 355 -2.61 -24.24 7.63
N ARG A 356 -2.51 -23.11 6.92
CA ARG A 356 -3.68 -22.31 6.54
C ARG A 356 -4.62 -23.12 5.64
N ASN A 357 -4.08 -23.88 4.69
CA ASN A 357 -4.87 -24.71 3.79
C ASN A 357 -5.57 -25.87 4.52
N VAL A 358 -4.94 -26.47 5.54
CA VAL A 358 -5.57 -27.46 6.42
C VAL A 358 -6.82 -26.89 7.09
N CYS A 359 -6.75 -25.65 7.58
CA CYS A 359 -7.89 -24.97 8.19
C CYS A 359 -9.02 -24.69 7.18
N THR A 360 -8.67 -24.29 5.95
CA THR A 360 -9.65 -24.10 4.87
C THR A 360 -10.32 -25.43 4.48
N GLU A 361 -9.54 -26.50 4.32
CA GLU A 361 -10.03 -27.82 3.95
C GLU A 361 -10.91 -28.44 5.04
N SER A 362 -10.61 -28.24 6.32
CA SER A 362 -11.52 -28.65 7.41
C SER A 362 -12.87 -27.95 7.31
N GLY A 363 -12.90 -26.65 6.95
CA GLY A 363 -14.13 -25.92 6.69
C GLY A 363 -14.91 -26.48 5.50
N MET A 364 -14.22 -26.88 4.43
CA MET A 364 -14.85 -27.47 3.25
C MET A 364 -15.50 -28.83 3.54
N PHE A 365 -14.93 -29.64 4.44
CA PHE A 365 -15.56 -30.89 4.88
C PHE A 365 -16.82 -30.63 5.70
N ALA A 366 -16.79 -29.67 6.62
CA ALA A 366 -17.97 -29.27 7.38
C ALA A 366 -19.11 -28.78 6.48
N ILE A 367 -18.80 -27.94 5.48
CA ILE A 367 -19.78 -27.44 4.49
C ILE A 367 -20.35 -28.59 3.66
N ARG A 368 -19.53 -29.56 3.23
CA ARG A 368 -19.99 -30.72 2.45
C ARG A 368 -20.94 -31.62 3.24
N GLU A 369 -20.77 -31.67 4.55
CA GLU A 369 -21.61 -32.43 5.46
C GLU A 369 -22.77 -31.58 6.02
N GLU A 370 -23.03 -30.40 5.43
CA GLU A 370 -24.09 -29.44 5.79
C GLU A 370 -24.06 -29.00 7.26
N ARG A 371 -22.84 -28.84 7.82
CA ARG A 371 -22.62 -28.34 9.19
C ARG A 371 -22.10 -26.91 9.21
N ASP A 372 -22.52 -26.15 10.22
CA ASP A 372 -22.06 -24.77 10.48
C ASP A 372 -20.79 -24.69 11.36
N TYR A 373 -20.24 -25.84 11.76
CA TYR A 373 -19.08 -25.94 12.65
C TYR A 373 -18.15 -27.06 12.22
N CYS A 374 -16.85 -26.89 12.48
CA CYS A 374 -15.83 -27.91 12.25
C CYS A 374 -15.64 -28.80 13.49
N VAL A 375 -15.44 -30.10 13.26
CA VAL A 375 -15.09 -31.08 14.31
C VAL A 375 -13.64 -31.58 14.14
N GLN A 376 -13.11 -32.25 15.17
CA GLN A 376 -11.73 -32.77 15.15
C GLN A 376 -11.47 -33.73 13.98
N GLU A 377 -12.46 -34.54 13.59
CA GLU A 377 -12.34 -35.45 12.45
C GLU A 377 -12.08 -34.72 11.12
N ASP A 378 -12.67 -33.53 10.94
CA ASP A 378 -12.51 -32.73 9.72
C ASP A 378 -11.07 -32.24 9.57
N PHE A 379 -10.46 -31.80 10.68
CA PHE A 379 -9.04 -31.44 10.71
C PHE A 379 -8.14 -32.63 10.41
N MET A 380 -8.42 -33.81 10.98
CA MET A 380 -7.64 -35.02 10.69
C MET A 380 -7.75 -35.46 9.21
N LYS A 381 -8.95 -35.40 8.62
CA LYS A 381 -9.17 -35.66 7.18
C LYS A 381 -8.42 -34.64 6.32
N ALA A 382 -8.49 -33.36 6.68
CA ALA A 382 -7.81 -32.27 5.97
C ALA A 382 -6.29 -32.44 5.96
N VAL A 383 -5.68 -32.78 7.10
CA VAL A 383 -4.23 -33.00 7.19
C VAL A 383 -3.78 -34.12 6.25
N ARG A 384 -4.49 -35.25 6.23
CA ARG A 384 -4.16 -36.38 5.33
C ARG A 384 -4.27 -35.97 3.86
N LYS A 385 -5.34 -35.26 3.50
CA LYS A 385 -5.54 -34.76 2.13
C LYS A 385 -4.41 -33.82 1.71
N VAL A 386 -4.04 -32.86 2.55
CA VAL A 386 -2.94 -31.91 2.27
C VAL A 386 -1.59 -32.64 2.23
N GLN A 387 -1.38 -33.63 3.09
CA GLN A 387 -0.16 -34.44 3.09
C GLN A 387 0.00 -35.23 1.80
N ASP A 388 -1.09 -35.80 1.27
CA ASP A 388 -1.04 -36.54 0.01
C ASP A 388 -0.82 -35.63 -1.20
N MET A 389 -1.39 -34.41 -1.20
CA MET A 389 -1.06 -33.40 -2.21
C MET A 389 0.41 -33.00 -2.14
N LYS A 390 0.94 -32.79 -0.93
CA LYS A 390 2.33 -32.40 -0.71
C LYS A 390 3.34 -33.48 -1.12
N LYS A 391 3.01 -34.77 -0.98
CA LYS A 391 3.86 -35.87 -1.49
C LYS A 391 4.02 -35.81 -3.01
N LEU A 392 3.07 -35.21 -3.71
CA LEU A 392 3.12 -35.02 -5.16
C LEU A 392 4.01 -33.83 -5.56
N GLU A 393 4.27 -32.90 -4.63
CA GLU A 393 5.13 -31.74 -4.87
C GLU A 393 6.61 -32.13 -4.82
N THR A 394 7.40 -31.56 -5.72
CA THR A 394 8.85 -31.74 -5.74
C THR A 394 9.47 -31.16 -4.47
N LYS A 395 10.20 -31.97 -3.70
CA LYS A 395 11.03 -31.49 -2.60
C LYS A 395 12.16 -30.64 -3.20
N MET A 396 12.10 -29.32 -3.01
CA MET A 396 13.23 -28.45 -3.26
C MET A 396 14.13 -28.49 -2.03
N ASP A 397 15.27 -29.17 -2.14
CA ASP A 397 16.35 -29.02 -1.16
C ASP A 397 17.03 -27.69 -1.43
N TYR A 398 17.05 -26.82 -0.42
CA TYR A 398 17.73 -25.52 -0.48
C TYR A 398 19.12 -25.70 0.13
N ASP A 399 20.15 -25.54 -0.70
CA ASP A 399 21.52 -25.49 -0.21
C ASP A 399 21.75 -24.20 0.61
N LYS A 400 22.53 -24.32 1.69
CA LYS A 400 22.91 -23.20 2.54
C LYS A 400 23.76 -22.19 1.75
N VAL A 401 23.48 -20.90 1.94
CA VAL A 401 24.23 -19.75 1.41
C VAL A 401 25.48 -19.48 2.24
#